data_AF-A0A6C2YL13-F1
#
_entry.id   AF-A0A6C2YL13-F1
#
_cell.length_a   1.000
_cell.length_b   1.000
_cell.length_c   1.000
_cell.angle_alpha   90.00
_cell.angle_beta   90.00
_cell.angle_gamma   90.00
#
_symmetry.space_group_name_H-M   'P 1'
#
loop_
_entity.id
_entity.type
_entity.pdbx_description
1 polymer ?
#
loop_
_entity_poly.entity_id
_entity_poly.type
_entity_poly.pdbx_seq_one_letter_code
_entity_poly.pdbx_strand_id
1 'polypeptide(L)'
;MSSTAIDNPSEPPTSGGPPTVSRFEANLLRILRFFLGVTPFEQAHPLILQSQPRPNCLSRSSIRLIEDSLRKGIVRWLTQAGAWRRDRFLRMGAPSFGRLWERTPPEKLGLVFTKQSLSFLIWMTANKPAAGKAFWQPAADTGLTIGDELLLFLGFAAMRQDAEMMPVLRAPDSPFSRNALCWLAFPDDFATNSPEAVPSFANWMVGDAALVMEAMQHYWMNRWLHIEREKGQIVDWDHMRLTGQVQERVLERLLQDAESAQRPDLVRFLLQVAAQVLSAEEISPIFWTGALTSTRAPARLVDRLATQRSALSLLRAIDNLQQWERRARLVGYFDDGFAASQLFLSDWESANGSVLNRRGQRIIQQFDPLRAPTASPPTPPSASAPDRGTAP
;
A
#
# COMPACT_ATOMS: atom_id res chain seq x y z
N MET A 1 51.79 33.21 -5.33
CA MET A 1 50.49 32.49 -5.32
C MET A 1 50.60 31.43 -4.24
N SER A 2 50.08 31.76 -3.05
CA SER A 2 50.30 30.97 -1.83
C SER A 2 49.35 29.78 -1.78
N SER A 3 49.94 28.59 -1.80
CA SER A 3 49.26 27.30 -1.63
C SER A 3 48.86 27.11 -0.18
N THR A 4 47.59 27.30 0.14
CA THR A 4 47.00 26.94 1.43
C THR A 4 46.87 25.43 1.52
N ALA A 5 47.76 24.81 2.30
CA ALA A 5 47.67 23.41 2.67
C ALA A 5 46.39 23.17 3.49
N ILE A 6 45.53 22.29 2.99
CA ILE A 6 44.36 21.80 3.72
C ILE A 6 44.86 20.79 4.73
N ASP A 7 44.86 21.18 6.01
CA ASP A 7 45.11 20.29 7.15
C ASP A 7 44.03 19.20 7.15
N ASN A 8 44.44 17.96 6.83
CA ASN A 8 43.62 16.78 6.99
C ASN A 8 43.53 16.47 8.50
N PRO A 9 42.35 16.54 9.14
CA PRO A 9 42.22 16.18 10.54
C PRO A 9 42.56 14.69 10.69
N SER A 10 43.67 14.43 11.37
CA SER A 10 44.17 13.11 11.75
C SER A 10 43.04 12.24 12.32
N GLU A 11 42.73 11.14 11.64
CA GLU A 11 41.79 10.13 12.12
C GLU A 11 42.27 9.57 13.46
N PRO A 12 41.44 9.60 14.53
CA PRO A 12 41.81 8.97 15.79
C PRO A 12 41.91 7.45 15.59
N PRO A 13 42.85 6.78 16.27
CA PRO A 13 43.12 5.36 16.09
C PRO A 13 41.88 4.52 16.38
N THR A 14 41.52 3.68 15.42
CA THR A 14 40.45 2.67 15.55
C THR A 14 40.87 1.61 16.57
N SER A 15 40.51 1.81 17.84
CA SER A 15 40.49 0.71 18.81
C SER A 15 39.46 -0.31 18.32
N GLY A 16 39.91 -1.48 17.85
CA GLY A 16 39.09 -2.50 17.15
C GLY A 16 38.02 -3.23 17.99
N GLY A 17 37.54 -2.62 19.08
CA GLY A 17 36.42 -3.14 19.86
C GLY A 17 35.06 -2.70 19.27
N PRO A 18 33.97 -3.42 19.57
CA PRO A 18 32.63 -2.97 19.22
C PRO A 18 32.34 -1.60 19.87
N PRO A 19 31.69 -0.67 19.16
CA PRO A 19 31.40 0.66 19.68
C PRO A 19 30.56 0.58 20.96
N THR A 20 31.00 1.24 22.02
CA THR A 20 30.28 1.35 23.28
C THR A 20 29.18 2.42 23.16
N VAL A 21 27.93 2.04 23.46
CA VAL A 21 26.76 2.95 23.46
C VAL A 21 26.02 2.85 24.78
N SER A 22 25.27 3.89 25.13
CA SER A 22 24.44 3.87 26.35
C SER A 22 23.27 2.90 26.24
N ARG A 23 22.63 2.56 27.37
CA ARG A 23 21.43 1.69 27.38
C ARG A 23 20.29 2.28 26.54
N PHE A 24 20.09 3.60 26.58
CA PHE A 24 19.09 4.29 25.78
C PHE A 24 19.38 4.14 24.27
N GLU A 25 20.63 4.37 23.88
CA GLU A 25 21.08 4.25 22.49
C GLU A 25 20.96 2.82 21.96
N ALA A 26 21.32 1.83 22.78
CA ALA A 26 21.17 0.42 22.44
C ALA A 26 19.69 0.06 22.20
N ASN A 27 18.78 0.57 23.02
CA ASN A 27 17.35 0.34 22.86
C ASN A 27 16.77 1.06 21.64
N LEU A 28 17.18 2.32 21.40
CA LEU A 28 16.83 3.06 20.18
C LEU A 28 17.25 2.30 18.93
N LEU A 29 18.48 1.78 18.89
CA LEU A 29 18.97 0.95 17.78
C LEU A 29 18.17 -0.34 17.60
N ARG A 30 17.73 -0.97 18.69
CA ARG A 30 16.87 -2.18 18.62
C ARG A 30 15.47 -1.86 18.08
N ILE A 31 14.88 -0.73 18.48
CA ILE A 31 13.60 -0.24 17.95
C ILE A 31 13.73 0.10 16.46
N LEU A 32 14.79 0.81 16.05
CA LEU A 32 15.05 1.09 14.64
C LEU A 32 15.17 -0.22 13.83
N ARG A 33 15.94 -1.19 14.33
CA ARG A 33 16.08 -2.51 13.68
C ARG A 33 14.78 -3.30 13.63
N PHE A 34 13.88 -3.11 14.59
CA PHE A 34 12.53 -3.66 14.56
C PHE A 34 11.70 -3.04 13.44
N PHE A 35 11.70 -1.71 13.29
CA PHE A 35 11.02 -1.04 12.17
C PHE A 35 11.57 -1.52 10.81
N LEU A 36 12.88 -1.78 10.73
CA LEU A 36 13.53 -2.30 9.53
C LEU A 36 13.32 -3.83 9.33
N GLY A 37 12.50 -4.49 10.14
CA GLY A 37 12.19 -5.92 10.03
C GLY A 37 13.35 -6.86 10.37
N VAL A 38 14.35 -6.38 11.12
CA VAL A 38 15.51 -7.18 11.55
C VAL A 38 15.27 -7.83 12.90
N THR A 39 14.69 -7.08 13.85
CA THR A 39 14.34 -7.57 15.19
C THR A 39 12.89 -8.05 15.17
N PRO A 40 12.56 -9.21 15.76
CA PRO A 40 11.17 -9.67 15.86
C PRO A 40 10.35 -8.86 16.88
N PHE A 41 9.03 -8.92 16.76
CA PHE A 41 8.09 -8.13 17.56
C PHE A 41 8.25 -8.37 19.07
N GLU A 42 8.37 -9.62 19.49
CA GLU A 42 8.42 -10.04 20.90
C GLU A 42 9.63 -9.46 21.65
N GLN A 43 10.71 -9.17 20.92
CA GLN A 43 11.93 -8.61 21.49
C GLN A 43 11.92 -7.09 21.56
N ALA A 44 11.21 -6.43 20.64
CA ALA A 44 11.19 -4.98 20.52
C ALA A 44 9.99 -4.35 21.23
N HIS A 45 8.86 -5.06 21.28
CA HIS A 45 7.62 -4.61 21.89
C HIS A 45 7.79 -4.19 23.36
N PRO A 46 8.47 -4.96 24.24
CA PRO A 46 8.72 -4.51 25.60
C PRO A 46 9.54 -3.22 25.68
N LEU A 47 10.38 -2.93 24.69
CA LEU A 47 11.18 -1.70 24.65
C LEU A 47 10.34 -0.48 24.27
N ILE A 48 9.34 -0.65 23.41
CA ILE A 48 8.41 0.43 23.00
C ILE A 48 7.46 0.79 24.16
N LEU A 49 7.05 -0.20 24.96
CA LEU A 49 6.18 0.02 26.11
C LEU A 49 6.92 0.54 27.37
N GLN A 50 8.25 0.55 27.36
CA GLN A 50 9.08 1.03 28.46
C GLN A 50 9.57 2.46 28.18
N SER A 51 9.15 3.41 29.01
CA SER A 51 9.71 4.77 28.99
C SER A 51 11.14 4.74 29.52
N GLN A 52 12.03 5.46 28.84
CA GLN A 52 13.39 5.67 29.28
C GLN A 52 13.70 7.16 29.44
N PRO A 53 14.56 7.55 30.40
CA PRO A 53 14.97 8.93 30.51
C PRO A 53 15.69 9.36 29.24
N ARG A 54 15.19 10.45 28.62
CA ARG A 54 15.76 11.00 27.40
C ARG A 54 17.15 11.59 27.70
N PRO A 55 18.21 11.20 26.98
CA PRO A 55 19.52 11.80 27.16
C PRO A 55 19.58 13.22 26.55
N ASN A 56 20.48 14.05 27.07
CA ASN A 56 20.72 15.41 26.54
C ASN A 56 21.30 15.39 25.12
N CYS A 57 22.16 14.42 24.83
CA CYS A 57 22.75 14.19 23.52
C CYS A 57 22.97 12.69 23.28
N LEU A 58 23.03 12.30 22.01
CA LEU A 58 23.46 10.98 21.59
C LEU A 58 24.95 10.99 21.29
N SER A 59 25.62 9.89 21.61
CA SER A 59 27.02 9.66 21.28
C SER A 59 27.21 9.63 19.76
N ARG A 60 28.38 10.09 19.29
CA ARG A 60 28.75 10.04 17.87
C ARG A 60 28.72 8.62 17.31
N SER A 61 29.07 7.63 18.13
CA SER A 61 29.01 6.21 17.78
C SER A 61 27.57 5.75 17.54
N SER A 62 26.62 6.16 18.39
CA SER A 62 25.20 5.85 18.21
C SER A 62 24.66 6.46 16.90
N ILE A 63 24.97 7.72 16.62
CA ILE A 63 24.54 8.39 15.38
C ILE A 63 25.07 7.65 14.14
N ARG A 64 26.36 7.30 14.12
CA ARG A 64 26.96 6.49 13.04
C ARG A 64 26.27 5.14 12.86
N LEU A 65 25.89 4.47 13.95
CA LEU A 65 25.18 3.19 13.91
C LEU A 65 23.75 3.34 13.40
N ILE A 66 23.07 4.45 13.72
CA ILE A 66 21.74 4.78 13.21
C ILE A 66 21.80 5.00 11.70
N GLU A 67 22.75 5.83 11.23
CA GLU A 67 22.98 6.09 9.81
C GLU A 67 23.29 4.81 9.04
N ASP A 68 24.18 3.96 9.58
CA ASP A 68 24.54 2.67 8.98
C ASP A 68 23.34 1.71 8.94
N SER A 69 22.55 1.66 10.02
CA SER A 69 21.35 0.82 10.10
C SER A 69 20.28 1.27 9.10
N LEU A 70 20.04 2.58 8.96
CA LEU A 70 19.10 3.11 7.96
C LEU A 70 19.58 2.80 6.54
N ARG A 71 20.85 3.10 6.22
CA ARG A 71 21.42 2.87 4.89
C ARG A 71 21.31 1.41 4.45
N LYS A 72 21.69 0.48 5.31
CA LYS A 72 21.68 -0.96 5.00
C LYS A 72 20.28 -1.55 5.10
N GLY A 73 19.54 -1.19 6.15
CA GLY A 73 18.24 -1.75 6.44
C GLY A 73 17.19 -1.39 5.40
N ILE A 74 17.16 -0.14 4.94
CA ILE A 74 16.21 0.30 3.92
C ILE A 74 16.49 -0.37 2.58
N VAL A 75 17.76 -0.47 2.17
CA VAL A 75 18.13 -1.18 0.94
C VAL A 75 17.72 -2.66 1.02
N ARG A 76 18.01 -3.33 2.15
CA ARG A 76 17.56 -4.71 2.39
C ARG A 76 16.04 -4.82 2.28
N TRP A 77 15.31 -3.93 2.93
CA TRP A 77 13.86 -3.96 2.99
C TRP A 77 13.23 -3.72 1.60
N LEU A 78 13.67 -2.68 0.87
CA LEU A 78 13.19 -2.39 -0.49
C LEU A 78 13.54 -3.51 -1.48
N THR A 79 14.70 -4.14 -1.30
CA THR A 79 15.07 -5.33 -2.06
C THR A 79 14.03 -6.44 -1.79
N GLN A 80 13.76 -6.77 -0.54
CA GLN A 80 12.74 -7.78 -0.18
C GLN A 80 11.33 -7.41 -0.68
N ALA A 81 10.99 -6.12 -0.70
CA ALA A 81 9.72 -5.63 -1.21
C ALA A 81 9.55 -5.80 -2.73
N GLY A 82 10.64 -5.93 -3.48
CA GLY A 82 10.60 -6.19 -4.92
C GLY A 82 11.68 -5.51 -5.78
N ALA A 83 12.54 -4.66 -5.23
CA ALA A 83 13.50 -3.88 -6.03
C ALA A 83 14.50 -4.71 -6.85
N TRP A 84 14.75 -5.97 -6.48
CA TRP A 84 15.61 -6.90 -7.25
C TRP A 84 14.95 -7.52 -8.47
N ARG A 85 13.61 -7.43 -8.59
CA ARG A 85 12.87 -8.02 -9.70
C ARG A 85 13.17 -7.26 -10.98
N ARG A 86 13.30 -7.99 -12.08
CA ARG A 86 13.49 -7.41 -13.41
C ARG A 86 12.12 -7.07 -13.98
N ASP A 87 11.85 -5.79 -14.10
CA ASP A 87 10.54 -5.28 -14.48
C ASP A 87 10.67 -4.07 -15.41
N ARG A 88 9.55 -3.68 -16.03
CA ARG A 88 9.43 -2.48 -16.87
C ARG A 88 8.70 -1.37 -16.12
N PHE A 89 9.26 -0.17 -16.11
CA PHE A 89 8.65 1.04 -15.55
C PHE A 89 9.01 2.26 -16.40
N LEU A 90 8.27 3.35 -16.24
CA LEU A 90 8.51 4.57 -17.00
C LEU A 90 9.69 5.36 -16.42
N ARG A 91 10.54 5.85 -17.32
CA ARG A 91 11.63 6.80 -17.07
C ARG A 91 11.53 7.88 -18.12
N MET A 92 11.25 9.11 -17.69
CA MET A 92 11.07 10.24 -18.61
C MET A 92 10.05 9.93 -19.74
N GLY A 93 8.95 9.26 -19.38
CA GLY A 93 7.90 8.85 -20.33
C GLY A 93 8.19 7.58 -21.14
N ALA A 94 9.42 7.05 -21.14
CA ALA A 94 9.78 5.84 -21.89
C ALA A 94 9.90 4.60 -20.97
N PRO A 95 9.45 3.41 -21.41
CA PRO A 95 9.67 2.17 -20.68
C PRO A 95 11.17 1.85 -20.56
N SER A 96 11.61 1.57 -19.34
CA SER A 96 12.95 1.05 -19.03
C SER A 96 12.81 -0.31 -18.36
N PHE A 97 13.61 -1.29 -18.80
CA PHE A 97 13.59 -2.66 -18.30
C PHE A 97 14.85 -2.98 -17.50
N GLY A 98 14.70 -3.72 -16.40
CA GLY A 98 15.82 -4.17 -15.57
C GLY A 98 15.42 -4.20 -14.10
N ARG A 99 16.40 -4.40 -13.23
CA ARG A 99 16.24 -4.17 -11.78
C ARG A 99 16.25 -2.68 -11.48
N LEU A 100 15.80 -2.28 -10.29
CA LEU A 100 15.71 -0.86 -9.95
C LEU A 100 17.05 -0.12 -10.13
N TRP A 101 18.15 -0.72 -9.68
CA TRP A 101 19.50 -0.14 -9.81
C TRP A 101 20.13 -0.29 -11.21
N GLU A 102 19.55 -1.11 -12.08
CA GLU A 102 19.97 -1.20 -13.49
C GLU A 102 19.31 -0.09 -14.31
N ARG A 103 18.11 0.38 -13.90
CA ARG A 103 17.33 1.42 -14.58
C ARG A 103 17.53 2.83 -14.04
N THR A 104 18.08 2.96 -12.84
CA THR A 104 18.18 4.22 -12.12
C THR A 104 19.62 4.46 -11.68
N PRO A 105 20.19 5.65 -11.97
CA PRO A 105 21.55 5.96 -11.57
C PRO A 105 21.69 6.00 -10.04
N PRO A 106 22.84 5.58 -9.46
CA PRO A 106 23.02 5.46 -8.02
C PRO A 106 22.69 6.71 -7.20
N GLU A 107 22.93 7.90 -7.75
CA GLU A 107 22.70 9.19 -7.08
C GLU A 107 21.21 9.44 -6.81
N LYS A 108 20.33 8.82 -7.60
CA LYS A 108 18.87 8.91 -7.48
C LYS A 108 18.27 7.82 -6.59
N LEU A 109 19.06 6.82 -6.19
CA LEU A 109 18.62 5.76 -5.29
C LEU A 109 18.78 6.13 -3.81
N GLY A 110 19.56 7.18 -3.51
CA GLY A 110 19.78 7.65 -2.15
C GLY A 110 18.53 8.27 -1.56
N LEU A 111 18.07 7.74 -0.42
CA LEU A 111 17.06 8.41 0.39
C LEU A 111 17.73 9.34 1.39
N VAL A 112 17.21 10.57 1.46
CA VAL A 112 17.59 11.53 2.49
C VAL A 112 16.70 11.31 3.72
N PHE A 113 17.30 11.36 4.90
CA PHE A 113 16.60 11.36 6.18
C PHE A 113 16.95 12.64 6.91
N THR A 114 15.98 13.24 7.59
CA THR A 114 16.18 14.49 8.32
C THR A 114 16.32 14.23 9.82
N LYS A 115 16.54 15.31 10.57
CA LYS A 115 16.43 15.31 12.05
C LYS A 115 15.08 14.78 12.55
N GLN A 116 14.03 14.76 11.72
CA GLN A 116 12.70 14.26 12.10
C GLN A 116 12.72 12.74 12.33
N SER A 117 13.42 11.96 11.50
CA SER A 117 13.61 10.52 11.74
C SER A 117 14.26 10.24 13.09
N LEU A 118 15.31 10.98 13.43
CA LEU A 118 15.99 10.82 14.72
C LEU A 118 15.11 11.28 15.89
N SER A 119 14.41 12.40 15.73
CA SER A 119 13.44 12.92 16.70
C SER A 119 12.34 11.90 17.01
N PHE A 120 11.80 11.26 15.97
CA PHE A 120 10.81 10.19 16.09
C PHE A 120 11.37 8.98 16.85
N LEU A 121 12.56 8.47 16.49
CA LEU A 121 13.19 7.33 17.18
C LEU A 121 13.49 7.63 18.65
N ILE A 122 13.97 8.83 18.97
CA ILE A 122 14.18 9.28 20.35
C ILE A 122 12.84 9.31 21.09
N TRP A 123 11.79 9.85 20.48
CA TRP A 123 10.47 9.92 21.10
C TRP A 123 9.90 8.54 21.40
N MET A 124 10.00 7.61 20.44
CA MET A 124 9.57 6.21 20.59
C MET A 124 10.32 5.48 21.71
N THR A 125 11.58 5.83 21.95
CA THR A 125 12.40 5.21 23.01
C THR A 125 12.16 5.86 24.38
N ALA A 126 11.89 7.16 24.41
CA ALA A 126 11.74 7.92 25.66
C ALA A 126 10.32 7.87 26.23
N ASN A 127 9.30 7.75 25.38
CA ASN A 127 7.89 7.83 25.79
C ASN A 127 7.18 6.50 25.61
N LYS A 128 6.10 6.29 26.38
CA LYS A 128 5.15 5.20 26.16
C LYS A 128 4.03 5.76 25.26
N PRO A 129 3.94 5.35 23.99
CA PRO A 129 2.98 5.97 23.08
C PRO A 129 1.52 5.73 23.52
N ALA A 130 1.22 4.58 24.13
CA ALA A 130 -0.11 4.22 24.62
C ALA A 130 -0.52 4.91 25.94
N ALA A 131 0.38 5.64 26.63
CA ALA A 131 0.12 6.20 27.97
C ALA A 131 -0.60 7.57 27.95
N GLY A 132 -1.39 7.86 26.90
CA GLY A 132 -2.23 9.07 26.81
C GLY A 132 -1.50 10.40 26.60
N LYS A 133 -0.19 10.37 26.34
CA LYS A 133 0.55 11.58 25.92
C LYS A 133 0.26 11.89 24.45
N ALA A 134 0.32 13.16 24.07
CA ALA A 134 0.29 13.56 22.67
C ALA A 134 1.35 12.78 21.88
N PHE A 135 0.93 12.21 20.75
CA PHE A 135 1.84 11.47 19.89
C PHE A 135 2.91 12.39 19.31
N TRP A 136 4.05 11.84 18.92
CA TRP A 136 5.11 12.61 18.27
C TRP A 136 4.58 13.35 17.04
N GLN A 137 4.99 14.61 16.89
CA GLN A 137 4.67 15.44 15.73
C GLN A 137 5.96 15.92 15.07
N PRO A 138 6.07 15.87 13.73
CA PRO A 138 7.19 16.48 13.05
C PRO A 138 7.15 18.00 13.25
N ALA A 139 8.33 18.63 13.31
CA ALA A 139 8.40 20.08 13.39
C ALA A 139 7.81 20.71 12.11
N ALA A 140 6.90 21.68 12.29
CA ALA A 140 6.10 22.27 11.22
C ALA A 140 6.93 22.96 10.12
N ASP A 141 8.14 23.38 10.45
CA ASP A 141 9.06 24.12 9.58
C ASP A 141 9.83 23.24 8.58
N THR A 142 10.05 21.96 8.90
CA THR A 142 11.07 21.17 8.19
C THR A 142 10.50 20.22 7.12
N GLY A 143 9.18 20.02 7.07
CA GLY A 143 8.58 18.98 6.22
C GLY A 143 9.12 17.57 6.52
N LEU A 144 8.57 16.55 5.87
CA LEU A 144 9.12 15.20 5.88
C LEU A 144 9.72 14.90 4.52
N THR A 145 10.92 14.32 4.51
CA THR A 145 11.49 13.77 3.28
C THR A 145 10.90 12.40 2.99
N ILE A 146 11.09 11.89 1.77
CA ILE A 146 10.67 10.55 1.36
C ILE A 146 11.25 9.47 2.31
N GLY A 147 12.50 9.64 2.75
CA GLY A 147 13.12 8.73 3.71
C GLY A 147 12.42 8.77 5.07
N ASP A 148 12.10 9.96 5.58
CA ASP A 148 11.35 10.09 6.83
C ASP A 148 9.95 9.47 6.74
N GLU A 149 9.22 9.70 5.64
CA GLU A 149 7.90 9.10 5.42
C GLU A 149 7.97 7.57 5.28
N LEU A 150 8.98 7.05 4.59
CA LEU A 150 9.20 5.61 4.50
C LEU A 150 9.50 5.01 5.88
N LEU A 151 10.33 5.67 6.70
CA LEU A 151 10.62 5.20 8.06
C LEU A 151 9.35 5.19 8.93
N LEU A 152 8.49 6.21 8.82
CA LEU A 152 7.20 6.23 9.51
C LEU A 152 6.29 5.10 9.03
N PHE A 153 6.22 4.86 7.73
CA PHE A 153 5.48 3.73 7.17
C PHE A 153 5.95 2.39 7.75
N LEU A 154 7.26 2.17 7.80
CA LEU A 154 7.86 0.97 8.39
C LEU A 154 7.58 0.84 9.89
N GLY A 155 7.63 1.97 10.61
CA GLY A 155 7.24 2.03 12.02
C GLY A 155 5.78 1.62 12.23
N PHE A 156 4.86 2.16 11.43
CA PHE A 156 3.45 1.77 11.47
C PHE A 156 3.27 0.28 11.17
N ALA A 157 3.87 -0.21 10.08
CA ALA A 157 3.80 -1.61 9.67
C ALA A 157 4.30 -2.57 10.76
N ALA A 158 5.36 -2.19 11.48
CA ALA A 158 5.91 -3.00 12.55
C ALA A 158 5.01 -2.98 13.81
N MET A 159 4.43 -1.83 14.15
CA MET A 159 3.67 -1.65 15.39
C MET A 159 2.19 -2.02 15.29
N ARG A 160 1.62 -2.16 14.08
CA ARG A 160 0.17 -2.34 13.89
C ARG A 160 -0.45 -3.58 14.56
N GLN A 161 0.38 -4.56 14.93
CA GLN A 161 -0.07 -5.78 15.60
C GLN A 161 -0.39 -5.54 17.08
N ASP A 162 0.06 -4.42 17.64
CA ASP A 162 -0.21 -4.05 19.02
C ASP A 162 -1.55 -3.30 19.14
N ALA A 163 -2.54 -3.98 19.73
CA ALA A 163 -3.89 -3.44 19.93
C ALA A 163 -3.91 -2.16 20.78
N GLU A 164 -2.97 -1.97 21.72
CA GLU A 164 -2.90 -0.76 22.56
C GLU A 164 -2.36 0.44 21.78
N MET A 165 -1.49 0.19 20.79
CA MET A 165 -0.90 1.21 19.95
C MET A 165 -1.86 1.70 18.86
N MET A 166 -2.72 0.82 18.35
CA MET A 166 -3.54 1.12 17.18
C MET A 166 -4.41 2.37 17.27
N PRO A 167 -5.11 2.66 18.38
CA PRO A 167 -5.88 3.90 18.52
C PRO A 167 -5.00 5.15 18.34
N VAL A 168 -3.77 5.12 18.86
CA VAL A 168 -2.82 6.23 18.79
C VAL A 168 -2.22 6.35 17.38
N LEU A 169 -1.91 5.22 16.76
CA LEU A 169 -1.37 5.21 15.39
C LEU A 169 -2.39 5.77 14.38
N ARG A 170 -3.67 5.44 14.55
CA ARG A 170 -4.78 5.83 13.65
C ARG A 170 -5.36 7.21 13.95
N ALA A 171 -4.98 7.83 15.06
CA ALA A 171 -5.50 9.12 15.49
C ALA A 171 -5.39 10.17 14.36
N PRO A 172 -6.40 11.02 14.12
CA PRO A 172 -6.40 11.94 12.99
C PRO A 172 -5.20 12.88 12.93
N ASP A 173 -4.67 13.27 14.09
CA ASP A 173 -3.49 14.13 14.24
C ASP A 173 -2.16 13.39 14.11
N SER A 174 -2.17 12.05 14.16
CA SER A 174 -0.97 11.22 14.02
C SER A 174 -0.22 11.50 12.70
N PRO A 175 1.12 11.44 12.68
CA PRO A 175 1.86 11.45 11.42
C PRO A 175 1.52 10.26 10.52
N PHE A 176 1.07 9.13 11.07
CA PHE A 176 0.72 7.96 10.27
C PHE A 176 -0.60 8.11 9.52
N SER A 177 -1.58 8.83 10.08
CA SER A 177 -2.85 9.14 9.40
C SER A 177 -2.67 10.10 8.23
N ARG A 178 -1.54 10.81 8.15
CA ARG A 178 -1.16 11.67 7.02
C ARG A 178 -0.24 10.98 6.02
N ASN A 179 0.27 9.79 6.35
CA ASN A 179 1.23 9.07 5.52
C ASN A 179 0.50 8.21 4.48
N ALA A 180 0.63 8.58 3.21
CA ALA A 180 -0.06 7.92 2.11
C ALA A 180 0.29 6.42 1.99
N LEU A 181 1.54 6.03 2.27
CA LEU A 181 1.93 4.62 2.23
C LEU A 181 1.18 3.78 3.26
N CYS A 182 0.90 4.32 4.45
CA CYS A 182 0.10 3.63 5.47
C CYS A 182 -1.30 3.32 4.95
N TRP A 183 -1.98 4.31 4.35
CA TRP A 183 -3.32 4.14 3.78
C TRP A 183 -3.34 3.16 2.61
N LEU A 184 -2.33 3.18 1.74
CA LEU A 184 -2.26 2.25 0.60
C LEU A 184 -2.04 0.80 1.05
N ALA A 185 -1.18 0.60 2.05
CA ALA A 185 -0.86 -0.72 2.57
C ALA A 185 -2.00 -1.31 3.40
N PHE A 186 -2.64 -0.46 4.19
CA PHE A 186 -3.42 -0.86 5.35
C PHE A 186 -4.75 -0.10 5.45
N PRO A 187 -5.54 0.01 4.38
CA PRO A 187 -6.78 0.78 4.38
C PRO A 187 -7.79 0.26 5.43
N ASP A 188 -7.76 -1.04 5.73
CA ASP A 188 -8.56 -1.71 6.77
C ASP A 188 -8.33 -1.11 8.16
N ASP A 189 -7.09 -0.68 8.47
CA ASP A 189 -6.80 -0.07 9.75
C ASP A 189 -7.44 1.31 9.91
N PHE A 190 -7.67 2.01 8.81
CA PHE A 190 -8.24 3.35 8.83
C PHE A 190 -9.75 3.35 8.60
N ALA A 191 -10.42 2.19 8.68
CA ALA A 191 -11.87 2.09 8.52
C ALA A 191 -12.67 2.98 9.50
N THR A 192 -12.11 3.30 10.67
CA THR A 192 -12.75 4.22 11.64
C THR A 192 -12.59 5.69 11.29
N ASN A 193 -11.71 6.02 10.35
CA ASN A 193 -11.43 7.38 9.94
C ASN A 193 -12.38 7.78 8.80
N SER A 194 -12.56 9.10 8.62
CA SER A 194 -13.32 9.58 7.46
C SER A 194 -12.62 9.15 6.16
N PRO A 195 -13.34 8.61 5.16
CA PRO A 195 -12.77 8.38 3.83
C PRO A 195 -12.19 9.66 3.21
N GLU A 196 -12.72 10.84 3.56
CA GLU A 196 -12.20 12.13 3.10
C GLU A 196 -10.80 12.44 3.64
N ALA A 197 -10.37 11.77 4.71
CA ALA A 197 -9.04 11.92 5.30
C ALA A 197 -7.94 11.18 4.52
N VAL A 198 -8.29 10.39 3.49
CA VAL A 198 -7.30 9.71 2.65
C VAL A 198 -6.36 10.75 2.03
N PRO A 199 -5.04 10.67 2.29
CA PRO A 199 -4.08 11.64 1.80
C PRO A 199 -3.88 11.51 0.29
N SER A 200 -3.31 12.58 -0.29
CA SER A 200 -2.84 12.58 -1.68
C SER A 200 -1.64 11.63 -1.86
N PHE A 201 -1.61 10.91 -2.97
CA PHE A 201 -0.47 10.12 -3.43
C PHE A 201 0.40 10.88 -4.44
N ALA A 202 0.05 12.11 -4.82
CA ALA A 202 0.75 12.86 -5.87
C ALA A 202 2.29 12.93 -5.67
N ASN A 203 2.74 13.15 -4.43
CA ASN A 203 4.18 13.19 -4.10
C ASN A 203 4.89 11.86 -4.35
N TRP A 204 4.17 10.74 -4.27
CA TRP A 204 4.68 9.38 -4.50
C TRP A 204 4.68 8.97 -5.98
N MET A 205 4.07 9.76 -6.86
CA MET A 205 4.03 9.48 -8.29
C MET A 205 5.18 10.10 -9.08
N VAL A 206 5.94 11.01 -8.45
CA VAL A 206 6.98 11.79 -9.12
C VAL A 206 8.36 11.63 -8.47
N GLY A 207 9.41 11.96 -9.22
CA GLY A 207 10.78 12.03 -8.72
C GLY A 207 11.27 10.75 -8.04
N ASP A 208 12.01 10.92 -6.95
CA ASP A 208 12.65 9.81 -6.24
C ASP A 208 11.65 8.96 -5.44
N ALA A 209 10.48 9.52 -5.09
CA ALA A 209 9.42 8.81 -4.37
C ALA A 209 8.77 7.73 -5.23
N ALA A 210 8.65 7.99 -6.54
CA ALA A 210 8.17 7.00 -7.50
C ALA A 210 9.05 5.74 -7.49
N LEU A 211 10.36 5.87 -7.28
CA LEU A 211 11.27 4.72 -7.23
C LEU A 211 10.95 3.77 -6.06
N VAL A 212 10.49 4.33 -4.93
CA VAL A 212 10.00 3.55 -3.80
C VAL A 212 8.70 2.83 -4.18
N MET A 213 7.76 3.51 -4.84
CA MET A 213 6.53 2.88 -5.34
C MET A 213 6.80 1.74 -6.32
N GLU A 214 7.82 1.86 -7.18
CA GLU A 214 8.25 0.79 -8.08
C GLU A 214 8.84 -0.40 -7.32
N ALA A 215 9.73 -0.14 -6.37
CA ALA A 215 10.33 -1.18 -5.53
C ALA A 215 9.27 -1.99 -4.77
N MET A 216 8.17 -1.34 -4.41
CA MET A 216 7.14 -1.90 -3.55
C MET A 216 5.97 -2.54 -4.29
N GLN A 217 5.95 -2.59 -5.62
CA GLN A 217 4.83 -3.17 -6.38
C GLN A 217 4.47 -4.59 -5.92
N HIS A 218 5.47 -5.45 -5.65
CA HIS A 218 5.22 -6.81 -5.20
C HIS A 218 4.72 -6.86 -3.75
N TYR A 219 5.23 -5.99 -2.89
CA TYR A 219 4.70 -5.81 -1.53
C TYR A 219 3.22 -5.38 -1.55
N TRP A 220 2.86 -4.38 -2.37
CA TRP A 220 1.47 -3.93 -2.56
C TRP A 220 0.57 -5.04 -3.07
N MET A 221 1.01 -5.77 -4.09
CA MET A 221 0.27 -6.91 -4.63
C MET A 221 -0.06 -7.93 -3.52
N ASN A 222 0.95 -8.39 -2.77
CA ASN A 222 0.74 -9.37 -1.72
C ASN A 222 -0.17 -8.86 -0.61
N ARG A 223 -0.03 -7.58 -0.25
CA ARG A 223 -0.84 -6.97 0.81
C ARG A 223 -2.31 -6.83 0.40
N TRP A 224 -2.58 -6.34 -0.80
CA TRP A 224 -3.95 -6.23 -1.32
C TRP A 224 -4.61 -7.60 -1.54
N LEU A 225 -3.85 -8.62 -1.96
CA LEU A 225 -4.37 -9.99 -2.03
C LEU A 225 -4.84 -10.51 -0.69
N HIS A 226 -4.08 -10.22 0.37
CA HIS A 226 -4.46 -10.60 1.71
C HIS A 226 -5.70 -9.83 2.18
N ILE A 227 -5.76 -8.52 1.96
CA ILE A 227 -6.95 -7.70 2.24
C ILE A 227 -8.21 -8.27 1.57
N GLU A 228 -8.13 -8.61 0.28
CA GLU A 228 -9.28 -9.15 -0.45
C GLU A 228 -9.75 -10.51 0.09
N ARG A 229 -8.82 -11.35 0.57
CA ARG A 229 -9.15 -12.66 1.17
C ARG A 229 -9.74 -12.52 2.57
N GLU A 230 -9.26 -11.58 3.36
CA GLU A 230 -9.75 -11.37 4.74
C GLU A 230 -11.14 -10.73 4.77
N LYS A 231 -11.54 -9.97 3.75
CA LYS A 231 -12.90 -9.42 3.63
C LYS A 231 -13.99 -10.47 3.86
N GLY A 232 -13.84 -11.65 3.25
CA GLY A 232 -14.80 -12.74 3.37
C GLY A 232 -15.05 -13.22 4.81
N GLN A 233 -14.19 -12.84 5.75
CA GLN A 233 -14.26 -13.20 7.17
C GLN A 233 -14.88 -12.09 8.04
N ILE A 234 -15.17 -10.91 7.48
CA ILE A 234 -15.78 -9.81 8.23
C ILE A 234 -17.26 -10.11 8.47
N VAL A 235 -17.63 -10.28 9.74
CA VAL A 235 -19.01 -10.58 10.18
C VAL A 235 -19.83 -9.31 10.42
N ASP A 236 -19.17 -8.23 10.82
CA ASP A 236 -19.81 -6.95 11.15
C ASP A 236 -20.09 -6.13 9.89
N TRP A 237 -21.37 -5.84 9.66
CA TRP A 237 -21.84 -5.08 8.50
C TRP A 237 -21.32 -3.64 8.49
N ASP A 238 -21.25 -2.98 9.64
CA ASP A 238 -20.75 -1.61 9.71
C ASP A 238 -19.25 -1.57 9.45
N HIS A 239 -18.51 -2.51 10.03
CA HIS A 239 -17.08 -2.64 9.77
C HIS A 239 -16.78 -2.95 8.29
N MET A 240 -17.53 -3.86 7.66
CA MET A 240 -17.40 -4.16 6.23
C MET A 240 -17.68 -2.92 5.38
N ARG A 241 -18.76 -2.19 5.67
CA ARG A 241 -19.14 -0.99 4.92
C ARG A 241 -18.04 0.07 5.00
N LEU A 242 -17.58 0.39 6.20
CA LEU A 242 -16.54 1.38 6.44
C LEU A 242 -15.21 0.97 5.77
N THR A 243 -14.82 -0.29 5.91
CA THR A 243 -13.62 -0.85 5.26
C THR A 243 -13.70 -0.71 3.74
N GLY A 244 -14.83 -1.09 3.15
CA GLY A 244 -15.04 -0.98 1.72
C GLY A 244 -15.01 0.46 1.21
N GLN A 245 -15.62 1.40 1.95
CA GLN A 245 -15.61 2.84 1.61
C GLN A 245 -14.20 3.42 1.64
N VAL A 246 -13.41 3.13 2.68
CA VAL A 246 -12.02 3.60 2.78
C VAL A 246 -11.17 3.02 1.65
N GLN A 247 -11.30 1.72 1.36
CA GLN A 247 -10.57 1.11 0.26
C GLN A 247 -10.94 1.68 -1.10
N GLU A 248 -12.23 1.88 -1.38
CA GLU A 248 -12.69 2.52 -2.62
C GLU A 248 -12.05 3.91 -2.76
N ARG A 249 -12.05 4.69 -1.68
CA ARG A 249 -11.46 6.03 -1.69
C ARG A 249 -9.94 6.04 -1.85
N VAL A 250 -9.22 5.11 -1.21
CA VAL A 250 -7.77 4.91 -1.39
C VAL A 250 -7.45 4.57 -2.84
N LEU A 251 -8.17 3.63 -3.44
CA LEU A 251 -7.96 3.22 -4.83
C LEU A 251 -8.31 4.34 -5.82
N GLU A 252 -9.43 5.02 -5.61
CA GLU A 252 -9.83 6.17 -6.43
C GLU A 252 -8.75 7.26 -6.41
N ARG A 253 -8.28 7.64 -5.22
CA ARG A 253 -7.26 8.70 -5.09
C ARG A 253 -5.92 8.28 -5.68
N LEU A 254 -5.50 7.03 -5.46
CA LEU A 254 -4.29 6.47 -6.04
C LEU A 254 -4.32 6.51 -7.57
N LEU A 255 -5.43 6.06 -8.17
CA LEU A 255 -5.61 6.07 -9.62
C LEU A 255 -5.62 7.50 -10.16
N GLN A 256 -6.36 8.43 -9.53
CA GLN A 256 -6.40 9.83 -9.93
C GLN A 256 -5.01 10.49 -9.93
N ASP A 257 -4.23 10.27 -8.87
CA ASP A 257 -2.90 10.86 -8.75
C ASP A 257 -1.90 10.20 -9.72
N ALA A 258 -2.00 8.89 -9.95
CA ALA A 258 -1.18 8.19 -10.94
C ALA A 258 -1.50 8.64 -12.38
N GLU A 259 -2.78 8.85 -12.70
CA GLU A 259 -3.21 9.37 -13.99
C GLU A 259 -2.71 10.80 -14.20
N SER A 260 -2.87 11.67 -13.19
CA SER A 260 -2.42 13.06 -13.24
C SER A 260 -0.90 13.17 -13.45
N ALA A 261 -0.14 12.22 -12.89
CA ALA A 261 1.30 12.12 -13.08
C ALA A 261 1.73 11.38 -14.36
N GLN A 262 0.77 10.86 -15.16
CA GLN A 262 1.03 10.01 -16.32
C GLN A 262 1.89 8.77 -15.98
N ARG A 263 1.62 8.16 -14.82
CA ARG A 263 2.35 7.00 -14.28
C ARG A 263 1.46 5.76 -14.10
N PRO A 264 0.85 5.23 -15.17
CA PRO A 264 0.02 4.03 -15.07
C PRO A 264 0.82 2.79 -14.62
N ASP A 265 2.15 2.80 -14.80
CA ASP A 265 3.06 1.75 -14.37
C ASP A 265 3.14 1.59 -12.85
N LEU A 266 2.80 2.62 -12.07
CA LEU A 266 2.85 2.59 -10.60
C LEU A 266 1.62 1.94 -9.95
N VAL A 267 0.55 1.68 -10.71
CA VAL A 267 -0.68 1.03 -10.22
C VAL A 267 -0.91 -0.37 -10.80
N ARG A 268 0.05 -0.88 -11.58
CA ARG A 268 -0.04 -2.21 -12.22
C ARG A 268 -0.24 -3.38 -11.25
N PHE A 269 0.19 -3.23 -9.98
CA PHE A 269 -0.06 -4.25 -8.97
C PHE A 269 -1.57 -4.54 -8.80
N LEU A 270 -2.45 -3.57 -9.05
CA LEU A 270 -3.90 -3.77 -8.99
C LEU A 270 -4.40 -4.76 -10.04
N LEU A 271 -3.84 -4.73 -11.26
CA LEU A 271 -4.14 -5.72 -12.29
C LEU A 271 -3.68 -7.12 -11.88
N GLN A 272 -2.53 -7.21 -11.22
CA GLN A 272 -2.00 -8.48 -10.72
C GLN A 272 -2.83 -9.04 -9.57
N VAL A 273 -3.29 -8.18 -8.65
CA VAL A 273 -4.21 -8.55 -7.57
C VAL A 273 -5.53 -9.05 -8.18
N ALA A 274 -6.12 -8.28 -9.11
CA ALA A 274 -7.33 -8.65 -9.81
C ALA A 274 -7.20 -9.99 -10.54
N ALA A 275 -6.10 -10.21 -11.25
CA ALA A 275 -5.83 -11.46 -11.97
C ALA A 275 -5.79 -12.66 -11.01
N GLN A 276 -5.18 -12.50 -9.84
CA GLN A 276 -5.10 -13.58 -8.85
C GLN A 276 -6.43 -13.80 -8.12
N VAL A 277 -7.15 -12.75 -7.73
CA VAL A 277 -8.47 -12.87 -7.06
C VAL A 277 -9.50 -13.49 -8.01
N LEU A 278 -9.55 -13.04 -9.26
CA LEU A 278 -10.53 -13.49 -10.26
C LEU A 278 -10.02 -14.68 -11.11
N SER A 279 -8.93 -15.33 -10.68
CA SER A 279 -8.35 -16.48 -11.39
C SER A 279 -9.28 -17.69 -11.39
N ALA A 280 -9.96 -17.94 -10.26
CA ALA A 280 -10.95 -19.00 -10.14
C ALA A 280 -12.14 -18.76 -11.09
N GLU A 281 -12.53 -19.79 -11.84
CA GLU A 281 -13.63 -19.70 -12.81
C GLU A 281 -14.97 -19.39 -12.14
N GLU A 282 -15.17 -19.89 -10.92
CA GLU A 282 -16.42 -19.79 -10.16
C GLU A 282 -16.30 -18.87 -8.93
N ILE A 283 -15.62 -17.73 -9.06
CA ILE A 283 -15.66 -16.74 -7.99
C ILE A 283 -17.06 -16.10 -7.91
N SER A 284 -17.70 -16.26 -6.75
CA SER A 284 -19.02 -15.71 -6.46
C SER A 284 -18.93 -14.55 -5.45
N PRO A 285 -19.95 -13.68 -5.40
CA PRO A 285 -20.21 -12.71 -4.33
C PRO A 285 -19.84 -13.16 -2.90
N ILE A 286 -20.10 -14.43 -2.59
CA ILE A 286 -19.87 -15.04 -1.28
C ILE A 286 -18.39 -14.98 -0.88
N PHE A 287 -17.46 -14.90 -1.84
CA PHE A 287 -16.03 -14.73 -1.54
C PHE A 287 -15.77 -13.49 -0.66
N TRP A 288 -16.46 -12.38 -0.90
CA TRP A 288 -16.28 -11.15 -0.12
C TRP A 288 -17.29 -11.01 1.01
N THR A 289 -18.51 -11.51 0.83
CA THR A 289 -19.62 -11.22 1.75
C THR A 289 -20.10 -12.46 2.53
N GLY A 290 -19.41 -13.59 2.43
CA GLY A 290 -19.88 -14.87 2.95
C GLY A 290 -20.07 -14.92 4.47
N ALA A 291 -19.27 -14.17 5.24
CA ALA A 291 -19.41 -14.07 6.69
C ALA A 291 -20.53 -13.11 7.16
N LEU A 292 -21.13 -12.32 6.26
CA LEU A 292 -22.21 -11.40 6.60
C LEU A 292 -23.51 -12.18 6.86
N THR A 293 -23.77 -12.46 8.13
CA THR A 293 -24.98 -13.17 8.55
C THR A 293 -26.22 -12.27 8.55
N SER A 294 -27.39 -12.85 8.31
CA SER A 294 -28.67 -12.15 8.31
C SER A 294 -29.07 -11.62 9.69
N THR A 295 -28.58 -12.22 10.77
CA THR A 295 -28.93 -11.87 12.15
C THR A 295 -28.47 -10.46 12.55
N ARG A 296 -27.35 -9.98 11.99
CA ARG A 296 -26.80 -8.64 12.27
C ARG A 296 -26.94 -7.69 11.09
N ALA A 297 -27.77 -8.04 10.10
CA ALA A 297 -27.89 -7.25 8.90
C ALA A 297 -28.70 -5.97 9.14
N PRO A 298 -28.35 -4.84 8.50
CA PRO A 298 -29.15 -3.62 8.53
C PRO A 298 -30.61 -3.88 8.10
N ALA A 299 -31.57 -3.24 8.78
CA ALA A 299 -32.99 -3.44 8.50
C ALA A 299 -33.37 -3.05 7.06
N ARG A 300 -32.79 -1.97 6.54
CA ARG A 300 -33.07 -1.47 5.19
C ARG A 300 -32.30 -2.28 4.15
N LEU A 301 -32.99 -2.69 3.09
CA LEU A 301 -32.36 -3.37 1.95
C LEU A 301 -31.27 -2.49 1.29
N VAL A 302 -31.50 -1.18 1.20
CA VAL A 302 -30.55 -0.23 0.61
C VAL A 302 -29.21 -0.24 1.34
N ASP A 303 -29.21 -0.29 2.68
CA ASP A 303 -27.99 -0.30 3.49
C ASP A 303 -27.21 -1.63 3.33
N ARG A 304 -27.94 -2.74 3.19
CA ARG A 304 -27.35 -4.05 2.89
C ARG A 304 -26.67 -4.04 1.52
N LEU A 305 -27.37 -3.55 0.48
CA LEU A 305 -26.82 -3.44 -0.86
C LEU A 305 -25.62 -2.48 -0.91
N ALA A 306 -25.68 -1.36 -0.19
CA ALA A 306 -24.57 -0.42 -0.10
C ALA A 306 -23.32 -1.07 0.52
N THR A 307 -23.48 -1.85 1.59
CA THR A 307 -22.38 -2.58 2.24
C THR A 307 -21.75 -3.60 1.31
N GLN A 308 -22.58 -4.43 0.66
CA GLN A 308 -22.11 -5.42 -0.31
C GLN A 308 -21.38 -4.78 -1.49
N ARG A 309 -21.90 -3.64 -1.96
CA ARG A 309 -21.29 -2.82 -3.01
C ARG A 309 -19.93 -2.25 -2.61
N SER A 310 -19.80 -1.75 -1.39
CA SER A 310 -18.53 -1.24 -0.85
C SER A 310 -17.48 -2.35 -0.69
N ALA A 311 -17.88 -3.59 -0.39
CA ALA A 311 -16.95 -4.71 -0.33
C ALA A 311 -16.22 -4.99 -1.67
N LEU A 312 -16.82 -4.60 -2.80
CA LEU A 312 -16.31 -4.81 -4.16
C LEU A 312 -15.45 -3.65 -4.69
N SER A 313 -14.80 -2.88 -3.82
CA SER A 313 -13.95 -1.73 -4.16
C SER A 313 -12.90 -2.04 -5.24
N LEU A 314 -12.20 -3.18 -5.15
CA LEU A 314 -11.23 -3.61 -6.17
C LEU A 314 -11.87 -3.80 -7.55
N LEU A 315 -13.07 -4.38 -7.63
CA LEU A 315 -13.73 -4.65 -8.92
C LEU A 315 -14.11 -3.34 -9.63
N ARG A 316 -14.47 -2.31 -8.87
CA ARG A 316 -14.71 -0.96 -9.40
C ARG A 316 -13.43 -0.29 -9.87
N ALA A 317 -12.33 -0.45 -9.14
CA ALA A 317 -11.04 0.05 -9.57
C ALA A 317 -10.60 -0.56 -10.94
N ILE A 318 -10.92 -1.84 -11.20
CA ILE A 318 -10.70 -2.46 -12.51
C ILE A 318 -11.55 -1.80 -13.61
N ASP A 319 -12.75 -1.30 -13.29
CA ASP A 319 -13.56 -0.55 -14.25
C ASP A 319 -12.91 0.78 -14.65
N ASN A 320 -12.35 1.50 -13.68
CA ASN A 320 -11.55 2.69 -13.96
C ASN A 320 -10.33 2.36 -14.84
N LEU A 321 -9.64 1.25 -14.57
CA LEU A 321 -8.53 0.79 -15.42
C LEU A 321 -8.99 0.40 -16.84
N GLN A 322 -10.23 -0.09 -17.02
CA GLN A 322 -10.79 -0.31 -18.36
C GLN A 322 -11.01 1.02 -19.10
N GLN A 323 -11.43 2.08 -18.41
CA GLN A 323 -11.55 3.41 -19.03
C GLN A 323 -10.17 3.94 -19.44
N TRP A 324 -9.12 3.65 -18.66
CA TRP A 324 -7.74 3.95 -19.05
C TRP A 324 -7.33 3.19 -20.30
N GLU A 325 -7.69 1.91 -20.41
CA GLU A 325 -7.38 1.09 -21.58
C GLU A 325 -8.02 1.65 -22.84
N ARG A 326 -9.30 2.02 -22.78
CA ARG A 326 -10.00 2.63 -23.93
C ARG A 326 -9.32 3.92 -24.37
N ARG A 327 -8.89 4.76 -23.43
CA ARG A 327 -8.18 6.01 -23.73
C ARG A 327 -6.78 5.75 -24.28
N ALA A 328 -6.04 4.80 -23.72
CA ALA A 328 -4.71 4.41 -24.18
C ALA A 328 -4.70 3.91 -25.63
N ARG A 329 -5.78 3.26 -26.09
CA ARG A 329 -5.95 2.86 -27.49
C ARG A 329 -6.19 4.02 -28.45
N LEU A 330 -6.67 5.16 -27.95
CA LEU A 330 -6.93 6.36 -28.75
C LEU A 330 -5.69 7.25 -28.90
N VAL A 331 -4.63 7.01 -28.11
CA VAL A 331 -3.36 7.73 -28.20
C VAL A 331 -2.63 7.32 -29.47
N GLY A 332 -2.43 8.27 -30.38
CA GLY A 332 -1.73 8.07 -31.64
C GLY A 332 -0.24 7.81 -31.44
N TYR A 333 0.41 7.21 -32.44
CA TYR A 333 1.85 6.92 -32.42
C TYR A 333 2.73 8.18 -32.20
N PHE A 334 2.26 9.33 -32.68
CA PHE A 334 2.98 10.61 -32.61
C PHE A 334 2.55 11.48 -31.42
N ASP A 335 1.62 11.01 -30.59
CA ASP A 335 1.11 11.78 -29.46
C ASP A 335 2.00 11.60 -28.22
N ASP A 336 2.05 12.65 -27.40
CA ASP A 336 2.68 12.58 -26.08
C ASP A 336 2.02 11.49 -25.24
N GLY A 337 2.85 10.68 -24.57
CA GLY A 337 2.37 9.58 -23.73
C GLY A 337 2.14 8.26 -24.48
N PHE A 338 2.37 8.18 -25.79
CA PHE A 338 2.26 6.92 -26.55
C PHE A 338 3.00 5.76 -25.86
N ALA A 339 4.25 5.97 -25.44
CA ALA A 339 5.06 4.93 -24.81
C ALA A 339 4.51 4.48 -23.44
N ALA A 340 3.90 5.40 -22.67
CA ALA A 340 3.20 5.09 -21.43
C ALA A 340 1.91 4.28 -21.68
N SER A 341 1.14 4.69 -22.69
CA SER A 341 -0.06 3.97 -23.14
C SER A 341 0.27 2.56 -23.62
N GLN A 342 1.32 2.38 -24.42
CA GLN A 342 1.75 1.04 -24.88
C GLN A 342 2.21 0.14 -23.74
N LEU A 343 2.93 0.69 -22.75
CA LEU A 343 3.31 -0.07 -21.56
C LEU A 343 2.06 -0.53 -20.79
N PHE A 344 1.11 0.37 -20.55
CA PHE A 344 -0.13 0.04 -19.86
C PHE A 344 -0.96 -1.00 -20.63
N LEU A 345 -1.11 -0.86 -21.95
CA LEU A 345 -1.82 -1.82 -22.80
C LEU A 345 -1.15 -3.21 -22.74
N SER A 346 0.18 -3.26 -22.75
CA SER A 346 0.92 -4.52 -22.60
C SER A 346 0.65 -5.19 -21.25
N ASP A 347 0.62 -4.42 -20.17
CA ASP A 347 0.34 -4.96 -18.83
C ASP A 347 -1.14 -5.38 -18.69
N TRP A 348 -2.07 -4.63 -19.29
CA TRP A 348 -3.50 -4.98 -19.38
C TRP A 348 -3.72 -6.30 -20.12
N GLU A 349 -3.09 -6.47 -21.28
CA GLU A 349 -3.18 -7.70 -22.09
C GLU A 349 -2.54 -8.89 -21.37
N SER A 350 -1.35 -8.69 -20.77
CA SER A 350 -0.68 -9.74 -20.00
C SER A 350 -1.51 -10.23 -18.81
N ALA A 351 -2.34 -9.37 -18.22
CA ALA A 351 -3.23 -9.73 -17.12
C ALA A 351 -4.59 -10.28 -17.58
N ASN A 352 -4.86 -10.37 -18.89
CA ASN A 352 -6.20 -10.61 -19.45
C ASN A 352 -7.25 -9.61 -18.94
N GLY A 353 -6.89 -8.32 -18.82
CA GLY A 353 -7.68 -7.29 -18.17
C GLY A 353 -9.14 -7.19 -18.67
N SER A 354 -9.38 -7.38 -19.97
CA SER A 354 -10.73 -7.38 -20.54
C SER A 354 -11.60 -8.55 -20.06
N VAL A 355 -11.00 -9.72 -19.80
CA VAL A 355 -11.69 -10.86 -19.20
C VAL A 355 -11.96 -10.60 -17.73
N LEU A 356 -10.97 -10.06 -17.00
CA LEU A 356 -11.09 -9.71 -15.58
C LEU A 356 -12.20 -8.67 -15.35
N ASN A 357 -12.23 -7.60 -16.14
CA ASN A 357 -13.26 -6.56 -16.05
C ASN A 357 -14.65 -7.15 -16.31
N ARG A 358 -14.84 -7.97 -17.37
CA ARG A 358 -16.13 -8.62 -17.64
C ARG A 358 -16.55 -9.56 -16.50
N ARG A 359 -15.61 -10.29 -15.89
CA ARG A 359 -15.87 -11.11 -14.68
C ARG A 359 -16.30 -10.23 -13.51
N GLY A 360 -15.56 -9.17 -13.22
CA GLY A 360 -15.88 -8.21 -12.16
C GLY A 360 -17.26 -7.57 -12.34
N GLN A 361 -17.59 -7.14 -13.56
CA GLN A 361 -18.90 -6.56 -13.90
C GLN A 361 -20.05 -7.57 -13.69
N ARG A 362 -19.86 -8.84 -14.05
CA ARG A 362 -20.87 -9.90 -13.76
C ARG A 362 -21.10 -10.06 -12.26
N ILE A 363 -20.04 -10.06 -11.46
CA ILE A 363 -20.14 -10.17 -9.99
C ILE A 363 -20.87 -8.94 -9.40
N ILE A 364 -20.53 -7.73 -9.86
CA ILE A 364 -21.20 -6.50 -9.43
C ILE A 364 -22.70 -6.56 -9.77
N GLN A 365 -23.06 -7.06 -10.95
CA GLN A 365 -24.46 -7.19 -11.38
C GLN A 365 -25.26 -8.22 -10.57
N GLN A 366 -24.63 -9.28 -10.06
CA GLN A 366 -25.29 -10.27 -9.19
C GLN A 366 -25.78 -9.67 -7.86
N PHE A 367 -25.22 -8.54 -7.42
CA PHE A 367 -25.68 -7.78 -6.25
C PHE A 367 -26.77 -6.75 -6.56
N ASP A 368 -27.29 -6.69 -7.79
CA ASP A 368 -28.39 -5.80 -8.14
C ASP A 368 -29.71 -6.59 -8.20
N PRO A 369 -30.46 -6.69 -7.08
CA PRO A 369 -31.68 -7.51 -7.03
C PRO A 369 -32.79 -6.99 -7.96
N LEU A 370 -32.73 -5.72 -8.37
CA LEU A 370 -33.69 -5.12 -9.31
C LEU A 370 -33.38 -5.46 -10.78
N ARG A 371 -32.19 -6.00 -11.06
CA ARG A 371 -31.79 -6.52 -12.37
C ARG A 371 -31.97 -8.03 -12.49
N ALA A 372 -32.67 -8.66 -11.55
CA ALA A 372 -33.13 -10.03 -11.77
C ALA A 372 -33.76 -10.07 -13.16
N PRO A 373 -33.26 -10.90 -14.10
CA PRO A 373 -33.78 -10.94 -15.45
C PRO A 373 -35.27 -11.18 -15.29
N THR A 374 -36.07 -10.20 -15.73
CA THR A 374 -37.51 -10.37 -15.93
C THR A 374 -37.65 -11.73 -16.58
N ALA A 375 -38.26 -12.66 -15.86
CA ALA A 375 -38.25 -14.08 -16.15
C ALA A 375 -38.32 -14.29 -17.66
N SER A 376 -37.35 -15.03 -18.22
CA SER A 376 -37.42 -15.43 -19.62
C SER A 376 -38.86 -15.88 -19.90
N PRO A 377 -39.54 -15.31 -20.91
CA PRO A 377 -40.93 -15.60 -21.17
C PRO A 377 -41.10 -17.12 -21.19
N PRO A 378 -42.19 -17.65 -20.60
CA PRO A 378 -42.37 -19.09 -20.45
C PRO A 378 -42.11 -19.76 -21.79
N THR A 379 -41.14 -20.66 -21.81
CA THR A 379 -40.87 -21.51 -22.98
C THR A 379 -42.21 -22.07 -23.42
N PRO A 380 -42.67 -21.78 -24.65
CA PRO A 380 -43.97 -22.27 -25.09
C PRO A 380 -43.98 -23.79 -24.95
N PRO A 381 -45.12 -24.38 -24.53
CA PRO A 381 -45.22 -25.82 -24.34
C PRO A 381 -44.73 -26.51 -25.60
N SER A 382 -43.72 -27.36 -25.45
CA SER A 382 -43.22 -28.23 -26.51
C SER A 382 -44.43 -28.93 -27.13
N ALA A 383 -44.76 -28.58 -28.38
CA ALA A 383 -45.80 -29.25 -29.12
C ALA A 383 -45.48 -30.74 -29.13
N SER A 384 -46.34 -31.50 -28.46
CA SER A 384 -46.33 -32.96 -28.48
C SER A 384 -46.39 -33.41 -29.93
N ALA A 385 -45.36 -34.16 -30.35
CA ALA A 385 -45.33 -34.79 -31.66
C ALA A 385 -46.54 -35.73 -31.81
N PRO A 386 -47.24 -35.72 -32.95
CA PRO A 386 -48.35 -36.63 -33.19
C PRO A 386 -47.88 -38.09 -33.20
N ASP A 387 -48.59 -38.86 -32.40
CA ASP A 387 -48.49 -40.31 -32.25
C ASP A 387 -48.62 -40.99 -33.62
N ARG A 388 -47.56 -41.68 -34.07
CA ARG A 388 -47.59 -42.46 -35.31
C ARG A 388 -48.34 -43.76 -35.04
N GLY A 389 -49.59 -43.80 -35.48
CA GLY A 389 -50.44 -44.99 -35.41
C GLY A 389 -49.77 -46.24 -35.98
N THR A 390 -49.80 -47.30 -35.18
CA THR A 390 -49.66 -48.70 -35.60
C THR A 390 -50.98 -49.21 -36.16
N ALA A 391 -50.98 -49.64 -37.43
CA ALA A 391 -52.00 -50.50 -38.03
C ALA A 391 -51.55 -51.97 -37.96
N PRO A 392 -52.49 -52.91 -37.76
CA PRO A 392 -52.78 -53.87 -38.83
C PRO A 392 -54.18 -53.71 -39.44
#